data_AF-A0A935VVJ0-F1
#
_entry.id   AF-A0A935VVJ0-F1
#
_cell.length_a   1.000
_cell.length_b   1.000
_cell.length_c   1.000
_cell.angle_alpha   90.00
_cell.angle_beta   90.00
_cell.angle_gamma   90.00
#
_symmetry.space_group_name_H-M   'P 1'
#
loop_
_entity.id
_entity.type
_entity.pdbx_description
1 polymer ?
#
loop_
_entity_poly.entity_id
_entity_poly.type
_entity_poly.pdbx_seq_one_letter_code
_entity_poly.pdbx_strand_id
1 'polypeptide(L)' 'MPHRTRKNITPGTKVAIVLKQDQRTGKQTVGTVKDLLTNSPSHPHGIKVRLTDGQVGRVQSIIHVENRSSNR' A
#
# COMPACT_ATOMS: atom_id res chain seq x y z
N MET A 1 -5.98 -11.86 7.11
CA MET A 1 -5.08 -10.72 6.86
C MET A 1 -5.62 -9.87 5.70
N PRO A 2 -6.17 -8.67 5.95
CA PRO A 2 -6.92 -7.86 4.96
C PRO A 2 -6.07 -7.22 3.84
N HIS A 3 -4.74 -7.25 3.93
CA HIS A 3 -3.82 -6.63 2.94
C HIS A 3 -3.52 -7.49 1.69
N ARG A 4 -4.07 -8.71 1.59
CA ARG A 4 -3.89 -9.59 0.41
C ARG A 4 -4.84 -9.29 -0.75
N THR A 5 -5.93 -8.55 -0.47
CA THR A 5 -7.04 -8.39 -1.42
C THR A 5 -6.93 -7.06 -2.15
N ARG A 6 -6.87 -7.12 -3.49
CA ARG A 6 -6.76 -5.93 -4.35
C ARG A 6 -7.87 -4.91 -4.12
N LYS A 7 -9.08 -5.37 -3.80
CA LYS A 7 -10.25 -4.52 -3.56
C LYS A 7 -10.04 -3.43 -2.49
N ASN A 8 -9.13 -3.66 -1.54
CA ASN A 8 -8.85 -2.70 -0.47
C ASN A 8 -7.83 -1.61 -0.87
N ILE A 9 -7.22 -1.72 -2.06
CA ILE A 9 -6.16 -0.82 -2.51
C ILE A 9 -6.54 -0.22 -3.85
N THR A 10 -6.73 1.09 -3.87
CA THR A 10 -7.01 1.87 -5.08
C THR A 10 -5.91 2.91 -5.29
N PRO A 11 -5.65 3.30 -6.56
CA PRO A 11 -4.86 4.50 -6.85
C PRO A 11 -5.39 5.70 -6.07
N GLY A 12 -4.52 6.50 -5.46
CA GLY A 12 -4.87 7.61 -4.57
C GLY A 12 -4.94 7.24 -3.09
N THR A 13 -4.91 5.95 -2.73
CA THR A 13 -4.87 5.52 -1.33
C THR A 13 -3.48 5.69 -0.72
N LYS A 14 -3.38 6.19 0.51
CA LYS A 14 -2.13 6.16 1.28
C LYS A 14 -1.86 4.76 1.81
N VAL A 15 -0.66 4.26 1.51
CA VAL A 15 -0.22 2.92 1.91
C VAL A 15 1.20 2.97 2.45
N ALA A 16 1.52 2.03 3.33
CA ALA A 16 2.87 1.73 3.73
C ALA A 16 3.37 0.54 2.91
N ILE A 17 4.44 0.77 2.13
CA ILE A 17 5.10 -0.26 1.33
C ILE A 17 6.48 -0.58 1.89
N VAL A 18 6.94 -1.81 1.68
CA VAL A 18 8.34 -2.16 1.85
C VAL A 18 9.01 -2.18 0.49
N LEU A 19 10.12 -1.44 0.37
CA LEU A 19 10.96 -1.45 -0.83
C LEU A 19 11.87 -2.67 -0.82
N LYS A 20 12.37 -3.08 -1.98
CA LYS A 20 13.30 -4.22 -2.07
C LYS A 20 14.55 -4.00 -1.21
N GLN A 21 15.09 -2.77 -1.22
CA GLN A 21 16.25 -2.39 -0.41
C GLN A 21 15.98 -2.48 1.10
N ASP A 22 14.73 -2.26 1.50
CA ASP A 22 14.32 -2.26 2.91
C ASP A 22 13.75 -3.60 3.38
N GLN A 23 13.73 -4.64 2.53
CA GLN A 23 13.23 -5.97 2.93
C GLN A 23 14.04 -6.59 4.06
N ARG A 24 15.34 -6.26 4.18
CA ARG A 24 16.20 -6.75 5.27
C ARG A 24 16.05 -5.94 6.55
N THR A 25 15.76 -4.65 6.45
CA THR A 25 15.63 -3.74 7.60
C THR A 25 14.19 -3.66 8.12
N GLY A 26 13.22 -4.06 7.31
CA GLY A 26 11.79 -3.93 7.61
C GLY A 26 11.27 -2.49 7.51
N LYS A 27 12.07 -1.55 6.98
CA LYS A 27 11.69 -0.14 6.91
C LYS A 27 10.51 0.04 5.95
N GLN A 28 9.44 0.64 6.46
CA GLN A 28 8.25 0.93 5.68
C GLN A 28 8.31 2.36 5.15
N THR A 29 8.01 2.51 3.87
CA THR A 29 7.88 3.80 3.20
C THR A 29 6.41 4.09 2.99
N VAL A 30 5.97 5.23 3.49
CA VAL A 30 4.59 5.69 3.33
C VAL A 30 4.49 6.54 2.07
N GLY A 31 3.48 6.26 1.25
CA GLY A 31 3.19 7.08 0.09
C GLY A 31 1.81 6.81 -0.49
N THR A 32 1.47 7.57 -1.52
CA THR A 32 0.21 7.44 -2.24
C THR A 32 0.38 6.48 -3.40
N VAL A 33 -0.53 5.51 -3.56
CA VAL A 33 -0.53 4.59 -4.70
C VAL A 33 -0.79 5.36 -5.99
N LYS A 34 0.09 5.20 -6.97
CA LYS A 34 -0.10 5.65 -8.36
C LYS A 34 -0.69 4.53 -9.20
N ASP A 35 0.03 3.42 -9.31
CA ASP A 35 -0.35 2.28 -10.14
C ASP A 35 -0.33 0.97 -9.35
N LEU A 36 -1.28 0.08 -9.63
CA LEU A 36 -1.24 -1.30 -9.15
C LEU A 36 -0.54 -2.16 -10.20
N LEU A 37 0.64 -2.69 -9.87
CA LEU A 37 1.44 -3.55 -10.76
C LEU A 37 1.05 -5.03 -10.64
N THR A 38 -0.09 -5.31 -10.01
CA THR A 38 -0.49 -6.63 -9.57
C THR A 38 -1.87 -6.93 -10.12
N ASN A 39 -1.95 -7.87 -11.06
CA ASN A 39 -3.19 -8.16 -11.77
C ASN A 39 -4.12 -9.10 -10.98
N SER A 40 -3.59 -10.10 -10.29
CA SER A 40 -4.42 -11.07 -9.58
C SER A 40 -5.08 -10.47 -8.32
N PRO A 41 -6.31 -10.90 -7.97
CA PRO A 41 -7.07 -10.32 -6.87
C PRO A 41 -6.59 -10.76 -5.48
N SER A 42 -5.94 -11.93 -5.36
CA SER A 42 -5.42 -12.48 -4.10
C SER A 42 -3.91 -12.72 -4.22
N HIS A 43 -3.14 -12.16 -3.28
CA HIS A 43 -1.69 -12.24 -3.31
C HIS A 43 -1.08 -12.73 -2.00
N PRO A 44 -0.40 -13.89 -1.98
CA PRO A 44 0.13 -14.44 -0.73
C PRO A 44 1.15 -13.54 -0.03
N HIS A 45 1.95 -12.81 -0.81
CA HIS A 45 3.01 -11.93 -0.32
C HIS A 45 2.64 -10.44 -0.36
N GLY A 46 1.37 -10.12 -0.59
CA GLY A 46 0.88 -8.75 -0.71
C GLY A 46 0.97 -8.17 -2.11
N ILE A 47 0.33 -7.01 -2.27
CA ILE A 47 0.12 -6.36 -3.57
C ILE A 47 1.33 -5.49 -3.90
N LYS A 48 1.89 -5.67 -5.10
CA LYS A 48 2.94 -4.79 -5.63
C LYS A 48 2.28 -3.54 -6.23
N VAL A 49 2.71 -2.38 -5.75
CA VAL A 49 2.23 -1.08 -6.20
C VAL A 49 3.41 -0.18 -6.55
N ARG A 50 3.13 0.81 -7.40
CA ARG A 50 3.99 1.95 -7.65
C ARG A 50 3.41 3.16 -6.93
N LEU A 51 4.22 3.87 -6.18
CA LEU A 51 3.86 5.12 -5.53
C LEU A 51 3.95 6.30 -6.50
N THR A 52 3.35 7.44 -6.13
CA THR A 52 3.39 8.69 -6.92
C THR A 52 4.80 9.25 -7.09
N ASP A 53 5.70 8.96 -6.15
CA ASP A 53 7.12 9.30 -6.20
C ASP A 53 7.95 8.41 -7.14
N GLY A 54 7.34 7.40 -7.76
CA GLY A 54 8.00 6.45 -8.66
C GLY A 54 8.56 5.20 -7.97
N GLN A 55 8.52 5.12 -6.63
CA GLN A 55 9.01 3.97 -5.88
C GLN A 55 8.08 2.76 -6.03
N VAL A 56 8.67 1.56 -6.04
CA VAL A 56 7.93 0.30 -6.22
C VAL A 56 8.19 -0.64 -5.07
N GLY A 57 7.12 -1.13 -4.45
CA GLY A 57 7.22 -2.02 -3.29
C GLY A 57 6.00 -2.89 -3.08
N ARG A 58 6.06 -3.70 -2.02
CA ARG A 58 4.94 -4.55 -1.56
C ARG A 58 4.19 -3.83 -0.45
N VAL A 59 2.88 -3.72 -0.57
CA VAL A 59 2.04 -3.13 0.48
C VAL A 59 2.06 -4.01 1.72
N GLN A 60 2.39 -3.39 2.85
CA GLN A 60 2.33 -3.99 4.18
C GLN A 60 1.04 -3.57 4.90
N SER A 61 0.73 -2.27 4.86
CA SER A 61 -0.43 -1.70 5.57
C SER A 61 -1.11 -0.62 4.73
N ILE A 62 -2.43 -0.49 4.88
CA ILE A 62 -3.23 0.60 4.30
C ILE A 62 -3.41 1.64 5.40
N ILE A 63 -3.10 2.91 5.09
CA ILE A 63 -3.28 4.02 6.02
C ILE A 63 -4.63 4.64 5.70
N HIS A 64 -5.65 4.23 6.46
CA HIS A 64 -6.93 4.92 6.44
C HIS A 64 -6.74 6.26 7.13
N VAL A 65 -6.88 7.34 6.35
CA VAL A 65 -7.09 8.66 6.94
C VAL A 65 -8.52 8.62 7.47
N GLU A 66 -8.68 8.28 8.75
CA GLU A 66 -9.94 8.53 9.43
C GLU A 66 -10.17 10.04 9.37
N ASN A 67 -11.09 10.47 8.51
CA ASN A 67 -11.70 11.78 8.67
C ASN A 67 -12.31 11.75 10.06
N ARG A 68 -11.65 12.41 11.02
CA ARG A 68 -12.28 12.83 12.25
C ARG A 68 -13.32 13.87 11.89
N SER A 69 -14.44 13.42 11.33
CA SER A 69 -15.68 14.18 11.37
C SER A 69 -16.08 14.20 12.84
N SER A 70 -15.55 15.21 13.52
CA SER A 70 -16.05 15.67 14.80
C SER A 70 -17.53 15.97 14.58
N ASN A 71 -18.41 15.06 15.00
CA ASN A 71 -19.81 15.38 15.25
C ASN A 71 -19.80 16.54 16.25
N ARG A 72 -20.09 17.75 15.76
CA ARG A 72 -20.74 18.80 16.54
C ARG A 72 -22.23 18.71 16.24
#